data_AF-A0A6B0SJ91-F1
#
_entry.id   AF-A0A6B0SJ91-F1
#
_cell.length_a   1.000
_cell.length_b   1.000
_cell.length_c   1.000
_cell.angle_alpha   90.00
_cell.angle_beta   90.00
_cell.angle_gamma   90.00
#
_symmetry.space_group_name_H-M   'P 1'
#
loop_
_entity.id
_entity.type
_entity.pdbx_description
1 polymer ?
#
loop_
_entity_poly.entity_id
_entity_poly.type
_entity_poly.pdbx_seq_one_letter_code
_entity_poly.pdbx_strand_id
1 'polypeptide(L)'
;MCLQWLLDNLMTQNSEELLREVSLDLMKEVIASSELFVMEVEMDVYTTLKKWVFLQLQPTWRGPRRDLLPDADSWFARSRQESEGTPFLETEQGRAFVPAFQQLRLAYMICDLPSARIIDQDALIPATWLTPVYKEQWLALLRAEQTRDLGPVDVFVSDLQRTSMRCGGQLLRYKQCSWRWAGFNVGWDLVVCYANRRIIFKRSALNKSCGLGVSLLWQRKVAFRLRLASLDRAGRAIFRKETELQVLSLGKDEELEVVNLENEDVVFPIYVTCNFLYLPREGRFPE
;
A
#
# COMPACT_ATOMS: atom_id res chain seq x y z
N MET A 1 -5.55 12.84 20.19
CA MET A 1 -5.93 11.93 19.08
C MET A 1 -5.43 10.53 19.40
N CYS A 2 -6.28 9.49 19.30
CA CYS A 2 -5.87 8.11 19.52
C CYS A 2 -5.16 7.56 18.27
N LEU A 3 -4.03 6.85 18.43
CA LEU A 3 -3.28 6.27 17.30
C LEU A 3 -4.17 5.37 16.43
N GLN A 4 -4.98 4.51 17.07
CA GLN A 4 -5.90 3.63 16.33
C GLN A 4 -6.90 4.42 15.48
N TRP A 5 -7.44 5.51 16.01
CA TRP A 5 -8.35 6.35 15.24
C TRP A 5 -7.62 6.95 14.04
N LEU A 6 -6.37 7.39 14.20
CA LEU A 6 -5.60 7.93 13.09
C LEU A 6 -5.27 6.86 12.03
N LEU A 7 -4.97 5.63 12.43
CA LEU A 7 -4.73 4.51 11.52
C LEU A 7 -5.95 4.20 10.64
N ASP A 8 -7.16 4.35 11.18
CA ASP A 8 -8.40 4.16 10.44
C ASP A 8 -8.75 5.37 9.54
N ASN A 9 -8.35 6.58 9.94
CA ASN A 9 -8.91 7.83 9.41
C ASN A 9 -7.97 8.66 8.55
N LEU A 10 -6.64 8.51 8.68
CA LEU A 10 -5.65 9.34 7.98
C LEU A 10 -5.92 9.38 6.47
N MET A 11 -6.14 8.21 5.87
CA MET A 11 -6.33 8.07 4.43
C MET A 11 -7.80 7.99 4.01
N THR A 12 -8.71 7.59 4.91
CA THR A 12 -10.12 7.42 4.58
C THR A 12 -10.88 8.74 4.57
N GLN A 13 -10.61 9.63 5.53
CA GLN A 13 -11.27 10.94 5.61
C GLN A 13 -10.70 11.93 4.58
N ASN A 14 -9.40 11.79 4.25
CA ASN A 14 -8.68 12.69 3.35
C ASN A 14 -8.90 14.19 3.73
N SER A 15 -8.79 14.50 5.02
CA SER A 15 -8.92 15.86 5.55
C SER A 15 -7.56 16.53 5.63
N GLU A 16 -7.47 17.75 5.12
CA GLU A 16 -6.25 18.56 5.18
C GLU A 16 -6.02 19.11 6.59
N GLU A 17 -7.10 19.41 7.31
CA GLU A 17 -7.08 19.83 8.71
C GLU A 17 -6.44 18.73 9.56
N LEU A 18 -6.88 17.49 9.36
CA LEU A 18 -6.29 16.33 10.01
C LEU A 18 -4.79 16.23 9.72
N LEU A 19 -4.37 16.33 8.46
CA LEU A 19 -2.95 16.28 8.10
C LEU A 19 -2.14 17.39 8.77
N ARG A 20 -2.66 18.62 8.88
CA ARG A 20 -1.96 19.72 9.56
C ARG A 20 -1.71 19.43 11.04
N GLU A 21 -2.65 18.74 11.69
CA GLU A 21 -2.58 18.42 13.13
C GLU A 21 -1.65 17.25 13.48
N VAL A 22 -1.23 16.43 12.49
CA VAL A 22 -0.34 15.28 12.75
C VAL A 22 1.11 15.75 12.89
N SER A 23 1.70 15.50 14.06
CA SER A 23 3.12 15.76 14.33
C SER A 23 4.06 14.81 13.57
N LEU A 24 5.35 15.16 13.50
CA LEU A 24 6.38 14.33 12.87
C LEU A 24 6.44 12.91 13.47
N ASP A 25 6.46 12.82 14.80
CA ASP A 25 6.54 11.53 15.51
C ASP A 25 5.30 10.67 15.29
N LEU A 26 4.12 11.29 15.38
CA LEU A 26 2.87 10.56 15.18
C LEU A 26 2.72 10.09 13.72
N MET A 27 3.12 10.92 12.75
CA MET A 27 3.11 10.51 11.34
C MET A 27 4.05 9.32 11.13
N LYS A 28 5.26 9.36 11.69
CA LYS A 28 6.20 8.24 11.64
C LYS A 28 5.58 6.95 12.20
N GLU A 29 4.95 6.99 13.37
CA GLU A 29 4.28 5.83 13.97
C GLU A 29 3.16 5.28 13.07
N VAL A 30 2.36 6.17 12.49
CA VAL A 30 1.25 5.79 11.61
C VAL A 30 1.74 5.12 10.33
N ILE A 31 2.77 5.68 9.69
CA ILE A 31 3.32 5.09 8.45
C ILE A 31 4.02 3.77 8.73
N ALA A 32 4.69 3.62 9.88
CA ALA A 32 5.32 2.36 10.28
C ALA A 32 4.31 1.23 10.50
N SER A 33 3.10 1.57 10.96
CA SER A 33 2.09 0.57 11.32
C SER A 33 1.59 -0.22 10.12
N SER A 34 1.57 -1.55 10.25
CA SER A 34 0.85 -2.41 9.31
C SER A 34 -0.66 -2.28 9.42
N GLU A 35 -1.18 -1.58 10.43
CA GLU A 35 -2.61 -1.38 10.69
C GLU A 35 -3.20 -0.12 10.06
N LEU A 36 -2.38 0.66 9.36
CA LEU A 36 -2.85 1.78 8.55
C LEU A 36 -3.83 1.28 7.48
N PHE A 37 -5.02 1.89 7.43
CA PHE A 37 -6.00 1.65 6.38
C PHE A 37 -5.56 2.33 5.07
N VAL A 38 -4.82 1.59 4.26
CA VAL A 38 -4.42 2.01 2.91
C VAL A 38 -5.61 1.91 1.96
N MET A 39 -5.79 2.91 1.09
CA MET A 39 -6.97 3.02 0.22
C MET A 39 -6.88 2.18 -1.05
N GLU A 40 -5.73 2.14 -1.71
CA GLU A 40 -5.49 1.31 -2.89
C GLU A 40 -4.16 0.58 -2.77
N VAL A 41 -3.04 1.30 -2.74
CA VAL A 41 -1.67 0.75 -2.71
C VAL A 41 -0.71 1.63 -1.91
N GLU A 42 0.52 1.15 -1.68
CA GLU A 42 1.55 1.87 -0.93
C GLU A 42 1.89 3.26 -1.52
N MET A 43 1.70 3.46 -2.83
CA MET A 43 1.87 4.76 -3.48
C MET A 43 0.90 5.83 -2.92
N ASP A 44 -0.28 5.45 -2.42
CA ASP A 44 -1.20 6.37 -1.76
C ASP A 44 -0.63 6.89 -0.42
N VAL A 45 0.15 6.05 0.26
CA VAL A 45 0.82 6.42 1.50
C VAL A 45 1.89 7.46 1.22
N TYR A 46 2.67 7.27 0.15
CA TYR A 46 3.63 8.25 -0.33
C TYR A 46 2.98 9.59 -0.70
N THR A 47 1.91 9.57 -1.49
CA THR A 47 1.22 10.82 -1.88
C THR A 47 0.57 11.51 -0.67
N THR A 48 0.10 10.76 0.32
CA THR A 48 -0.40 11.30 1.60
C THR A 48 0.72 11.96 2.39
N LEU A 49 1.90 11.34 2.50
CA LEU A 49 3.07 11.96 3.11
C LEU A 49 3.51 13.23 2.38
N LYS A 50 3.52 13.20 1.04
CA LYS A 50 3.86 14.37 0.22
C LYS A 50 2.92 15.56 0.52
N LYS A 51 1.61 15.32 0.55
CA LYS A 51 0.60 16.33 0.92
C LYS A 51 0.82 16.84 2.35
N TRP A 52 1.09 15.92 3.28
CA TRP A 52 1.37 16.28 4.67
C TRP A 52 2.59 17.20 4.80
N VAL A 53 3.73 16.82 4.21
CA VAL A 53 4.95 17.67 4.24
C VAL A 53 4.66 19.04 3.65
N PHE A 54 3.98 19.11 2.51
CA PHE A 54 3.60 20.38 1.91
C PHE A 54 2.78 21.25 2.87
N LEU A 55 1.79 20.67 3.56
CA LEU A 55 0.97 21.38 4.55
C LEU A 55 1.76 21.84 5.79
N GLN A 56 2.79 21.08 6.21
CA GLN A 56 3.69 21.47 7.29
C GLN A 56 4.58 22.66 6.90
N LEU A 57 5.01 22.71 5.63
CA LEU A 57 5.85 23.79 5.09
C LEU A 57 5.05 25.02 4.65
N GLN A 58 3.79 24.84 4.28
CA GLN A 58 2.87 25.89 3.82
C GLN A 58 1.62 25.92 4.71
N PRO A 59 1.74 26.31 6.00
CA PRO A 59 0.62 26.28 6.96
C PRO A 59 -0.52 27.25 6.58
N THR A 60 -0.21 28.25 5.76
CA THR A 60 -1.16 29.25 5.25
C THR A 60 -1.88 28.82 3.98
N TRP A 61 -1.58 27.64 3.42
CA TRP A 61 -2.29 27.13 2.25
C TRP A 61 -3.78 26.90 2.59
N ARG A 62 -4.67 27.37 1.69
CA ARG A 62 -6.14 27.40 1.83
C ARG A 62 -6.86 27.07 0.52
N GLY A 63 -6.20 26.35 -0.38
CA GLY A 63 -6.81 25.92 -1.65
C GLY A 63 -7.89 24.87 -1.44
N PRO A 64 -8.69 24.55 -2.46
CA PRO A 64 -9.63 23.44 -2.38
C PRO A 64 -8.86 22.11 -2.44
N ARG A 65 -9.39 21.08 -1.77
CA ARG A 65 -8.76 19.76 -1.65
C ARG A 65 -8.24 19.11 -2.93
N ARG A 66 -8.94 19.29 -4.04
CA ARG A 66 -8.52 18.75 -5.35
C ARG A 66 -7.20 19.35 -5.84
N ASP A 67 -6.86 20.56 -5.39
CA ASP A 67 -5.68 21.31 -5.82
C ASP A 67 -4.50 21.05 -4.88
N LEU A 68 -4.70 20.40 -3.73
CA LEU A 68 -3.64 20.12 -2.75
C LEU A 68 -2.45 19.37 -3.32
N LEU A 69 -2.70 18.27 -4.06
CA LEU A 69 -1.62 17.50 -4.67
C LEU A 69 -0.94 18.28 -5.81
N PRO A 70 -1.66 18.85 -6.79
CA PRO A 70 -1.06 19.72 -7.81
C PRO A 70 -0.23 20.88 -7.25
N ASP A 71 -0.70 21.53 -6.19
CA ASP A 71 0.00 22.63 -5.53
C ASP A 71 1.26 22.14 -4.82
N ALA A 72 1.18 20.99 -4.14
CA ALA A 72 2.34 20.33 -3.55
C ALA A 72 3.38 19.97 -4.63
N ASP A 73 2.95 19.35 -5.73
CA ASP A 73 3.81 18.99 -6.86
C ASP A 73 4.54 20.21 -7.41
N SER A 74 3.81 21.31 -7.62
CA SER A 74 4.34 22.58 -8.11
C SER A 74 5.31 23.22 -7.11
N TRP A 75 5.06 23.07 -5.81
CA TRP A 75 5.95 23.56 -4.76
C TRP A 75 7.27 22.78 -4.72
N PHE A 76 7.20 21.45 -4.72
CA PHE A 76 8.41 20.60 -4.71
C PHE A 76 9.22 20.75 -6.00
N ALA A 77 8.57 20.91 -7.15
CA ALA A 77 9.26 21.18 -8.41
C ALA A 77 10.08 22.48 -8.35
N ARG A 78 9.53 23.55 -7.76
CA ARG A 78 10.27 24.82 -7.55
C ARG A 78 11.40 24.66 -6.55
N SER A 79 11.13 24.03 -5.40
CA SER A 79 12.15 23.76 -4.37
C SER A 79 13.34 22.97 -4.95
N ARG A 80 13.07 22.00 -5.83
CA ARG A 80 14.10 21.24 -6.55
C ARG A 80 14.94 22.12 -7.46
N GLN A 81 14.32 23.05 -8.21
CA GLN A 81 15.05 23.99 -9.08
C GLN A 81 15.96 24.91 -8.26
N GLU A 82 15.48 25.41 -7.12
CA GLU A 82 16.25 26.26 -6.21
C GLU A 82 17.40 25.51 -5.53
N SER A 83 17.25 24.21 -5.33
CA SER A 83 18.26 23.35 -4.67
C SER A 83 19.19 22.64 -5.68
N GLU A 84 19.30 23.15 -6.91
CA GLU A 84 20.15 22.59 -7.98
C GLU A 84 19.87 21.10 -8.27
N GLY A 85 18.64 20.65 -8.10
CA GLY A 85 18.23 19.26 -8.31
C GLY A 85 18.44 18.33 -7.11
N THR A 86 18.96 18.82 -5.99
CA THR A 86 19.08 18.07 -4.74
C THR A 86 17.72 17.51 -4.30
N PRO A 87 17.62 16.20 -3.98
CA PRO A 87 16.40 15.62 -3.46
C PRO A 87 15.91 16.32 -2.19
N PHE A 88 14.60 16.51 -2.05
CA PHE A 88 14.04 17.31 -0.94
C PHE A 88 14.50 16.81 0.43
N LEU A 89 14.49 15.49 0.68
CA LEU A 89 14.87 14.92 1.98
C LEU A 89 16.36 15.09 2.35
N GLU A 90 17.22 15.46 1.40
CA GLU A 90 18.64 15.76 1.67
C GLU A 90 18.87 17.24 2.00
N THR A 91 17.93 18.12 1.66
CA THR A 91 17.95 19.53 2.02
C THR A 91 17.84 19.74 3.53
N GLU A 92 18.26 20.89 4.04
CA GLU A 92 18.15 21.22 5.47
C GLU A 92 16.71 21.16 5.97
N GLN A 93 15.74 21.64 5.17
CA GLN A 93 14.32 21.62 5.51
C GLN A 93 13.75 20.18 5.47
N GLY A 94 14.20 19.36 4.52
CA GLY A 94 13.70 17.99 4.35
C GLY A 94 14.14 17.01 5.43
N ARG A 95 15.29 17.26 6.10
CA ARG A 95 15.86 16.35 7.11
C ARG A 95 14.90 16.00 8.25
N ALA A 96 14.04 16.93 8.65
CA ALA A 96 13.05 16.70 9.70
C ALA A 96 12.02 15.61 9.34
N PHE A 97 11.77 15.39 8.04
CA PHE A 97 10.77 14.44 7.55
C PHE A 97 11.34 13.06 7.23
N VAL A 98 12.68 12.93 7.16
CA VAL A 98 13.39 11.66 6.89
C VAL A 98 12.87 10.50 7.74
N PRO A 99 12.68 10.61 9.07
CA PRO A 99 12.23 9.49 9.90
C PRO A 99 10.88 8.91 9.49
N ALA A 100 9.95 9.74 9.00
CA ALA A 100 8.64 9.31 8.52
C ALA A 100 8.74 8.64 7.14
N PHE A 101 9.52 9.20 6.21
CA PHE A 101 9.73 8.60 4.89
C PHE A 101 10.50 7.27 4.93
N GLN A 102 11.38 7.09 5.91
CA GLN A 102 12.06 5.81 6.14
C GLN A 102 11.10 4.66 6.52
N GLN A 103 9.86 4.96 6.93
CA GLN A 103 8.85 3.95 7.23
C GLN A 103 8.08 3.49 5.98
N LEU A 104 8.26 4.15 4.83
CA LEU A 104 7.64 3.74 3.59
C LEU A 104 8.17 2.39 3.13
N ARG A 105 7.26 1.57 2.59
CA ARG A 105 7.61 0.25 2.06
C ARG A 105 7.96 0.39 0.58
N LEU A 106 9.11 1.01 0.30
CA LEU A 106 9.55 1.45 -1.03
C LEU A 106 9.37 0.38 -2.12
N ALA A 107 9.65 -0.88 -1.80
CA ALA A 107 9.46 -2.04 -2.67
C ALA A 107 8.05 -2.12 -3.30
N TYR A 108 7.02 -1.69 -2.58
CA TYR A 108 5.62 -1.74 -3.03
C TYR A 108 5.14 -0.43 -3.66
N MET A 109 5.97 0.61 -3.68
CA MET A 109 5.71 1.85 -4.41
C MET A 109 6.21 1.77 -5.86
N ILE A 110 7.36 1.12 -6.08
CA ILE A 110 7.98 0.96 -7.41
C ILE A 110 7.49 -0.30 -8.14
N CYS A 111 6.19 -0.56 -8.02
CA CYS A 111 5.57 -1.76 -8.55
C CYS A 111 5.27 -1.69 -10.05
N ASP A 112 5.10 -0.50 -10.60
CA ASP A 112 4.78 -0.25 -12.00
C ASP A 112 5.55 0.98 -12.54
N LEU A 113 5.67 1.05 -13.86
CA LEU A 113 6.46 2.10 -14.53
C LEU A 113 5.92 3.52 -14.28
N PRO A 114 4.60 3.79 -14.35
CA PRO A 114 4.04 5.08 -13.94
C PRO A 114 4.45 5.50 -12.52
N SER A 115 4.28 4.63 -11.52
CA SER A 115 4.63 4.93 -10.13
C SER A 115 6.13 5.19 -9.95
N ALA A 116 6.98 4.36 -10.56
CA ALA A 116 8.44 4.56 -10.56
C ALA A 116 8.84 5.93 -11.13
N ARG A 117 8.25 6.33 -12.27
CA ARG A 117 8.51 7.63 -12.91
C ARG A 117 8.05 8.80 -12.04
N ILE A 118 6.90 8.69 -11.38
CA ILE A 118 6.40 9.74 -10.48
C ILE A 118 7.40 9.98 -9.35
N ILE A 119 7.87 8.91 -8.70
CA ILE A 119 8.83 9.01 -7.59
C ILE A 119 10.15 9.66 -8.04
N ASP A 120 10.68 9.26 -9.20
CA ASP A 120 11.91 9.81 -9.76
C ASP A 120 11.75 11.29 -10.17
N GLN A 121 10.59 11.66 -10.74
CA GLN A 121 10.27 13.04 -11.13
C GLN A 121 10.11 13.96 -9.93
N ASP A 122 9.44 13.46 -8.90
CA ASP A 122 9.22 14.16 -7.65
C ASP A 122 10.54 14.50 -6.95
N ALA A 123 11.52 13.59 -7.01
CA ALA A 123 12.82 13.74 -6.36
C ALA A 123 12.70 14.15 -4.88
N LEU A 124 11.65 13.70 -4.21
CA LEU A 124 11.53 13.85 -2.76
C LEU A 124 12.49 12.88 -2.06
N ILE A 125 12.47 11.63 -2.51
CA ILE A 125 13.27 10.54 -1.95
C ILE A 125 14.60 10.45 -2.71
N PRO A 126 15.74 10.39 -2.00
CA PRO A 126 17.03 10.24 -2.66
C PRO A 126 17.15 8.96 -3.48
N ALA A 127 17.79 9.04 -4.64
CA ALA A 127 18.04 7.88 -5.50
C ALA A 127 18.85 6.77 -4.80
N THR A 128 19.67 7.14 -3.81
CA THR A 128 20.43 6.21 -2.97
C THR A 128 19.53 5.27 -2.16
N TRP A 129 18.29 5.68 -1.83
CA TRP A 129 17.32 4.81 -1.16
C TRP A 129 16.61 3.87 -2.13
N LEU A 130 16.35 4.34 -3.35
CA LEU A 130 15.57 3.61 -4.36
C LEU A 130 16.40 2.61 -5.16
N THR A 131 17.67 2.92 -5.44
CA THR A 131 18.55 2.10 -6.30
C THR A 131 18.70 0.65 -5.80
N PRO A 132 18.93 0.38 -4.50
CA PRO A 132 18.96 -0.98 -3.97
C PRO A 132 17.62 -1.70 -4.18
N VAL A 133 16.50 -0.99 -3.98
CA VAL A 133 15.15 -1.54 -4.09
C VAL A 133 14.83 -1.93 -5.54
N TYR A 134 15.21 -1.10 -6.53
CA TYR A 134 15.07 -1.46 -7.95
C TYR A 134 15.84 -2.74 -8.29
N LYS A 135 17.07 -2.89 -7.78
CA LYS A 135 17.86 -4.11 -7.96
C LYS A 135 17.17 -5.32 -7.33
N GLU A 136 16.68 -5.19 -6.10
CA GLU A 136 15.96 -6.26 -5.39
C GLU A 136 14.67 -6.67 -6.12
N GLN A 137 13.88 -5.71 -6.59
CA GLN A 137 12.66 -5.99 -7.35
C GLN A 137 12.96 -6.69 -8.68
N TRP A 138 14.01 -6.27 -9.38
CA TRP A 138 14.46 -6.94 -10.60
C TRP A 138 14.89 -8.39 -10.33
N LEU A 139 15.69 -8.63 -9.29
CA LEU A 139 16.09 -9.99 -8.91
C LEU A 139 14.90 -10.84 -8.44
N ALA A 140 13.93 -10.24 -7.75
CA ALA A 140 12.71 -10.92 -7.32
C ALA A 140 11.86 -11.35 -8.53
N LEU A 141 11.74 -10.49 -9.55
CA LEU A 141 11.07 -10.82 -10.81
C LEU A 141 11.77 -11.98 -11.51
N LEU A 142 13.09 -11.92 -11.68
CA LEU A 142 13.88 -13.00 -12.28
C LEU A 142 13.72 -14.31 -11.52
N ARG A 143 13.78 -14.27 -10.18
CA ARG A 143 13.56 -15.44 -9.32
C ARG A 143 12.17 -16.01 -9.55
N ALA A 144 11.13 -15.18 -9.57
CA ALA A 144 9.76 -15.66 -9.77
C ALA A 144 9.55 -16.31 -11.15
N GLU A 145 10.25 -15.86 -12.19
CA GLU A 145 10.19 -16.43 -13.53
C GLU A 145 11.00 -17.72 -13.67
N GLN A 146 12.23 -17.74 -13.13
CA GLN A 146 13.20 -18.80 -13.38
C GLN A 146 13.14 -19.94 -12.35
N THR A 147 12.55 -19.70 -11.17
CA THR A 147 12.38 -20.72 -10.14
C THR A 147 10.97 -21.31 -10.14
N ARG A 148 10.84 -22.47 -9.49
CA ARG A 148 9.54 -23.09 -9.20
C ARG A 148 9.03 -22.77 -7.79
N ASP A 149 9.54 -21.70 -7.19
CA ASP A 149 9.14 -21.29 -5.84
C ASP A 149 7.65 -21.01 -5.81
N LEU A 150 6.93 -21.68 -4.91
CA LEU A 150 5.49 -21.50 -4.82
C LEU A 150 5.13 -20.19 -4.13
N GLY A 151 6.00 -19.65 -3.27
CA GLY A 151 5.75 -18.46 -2.47
C GLY A 151 6.21 -18.68 -1.03
N PRO A 152 5.71 -17.91 -0.05
CA PRO A 152 6.12 -18.07 1.34
C PRO A 152 5.68 -19.41 1.95
N VAL A 153 6.54 -19.98 2.79
CA VAL A 153 6.31 -21.26 3.50
C VAL A 153 6.30 -21.05 5.01
N ASP A 154 7.30 -20.34 5.55
CA ASP A 154 7.40 -19.99 6.97
C ASP A 154 7.13 -18.50 7.18
N VAL A 155 5.90 -18.15 7.58
CA VAL A 155 5.47 -16.76 7.73
C VAL A 155 5.18 -16.45 9.18
N PHE A 156 5.85 -15.44 9.72
CA PHE A 156 5.62 -14.96 11.06
C PHE A 156 4.83 -13.65 11.04
N VAL A 157 4.01 -13.41 12.07
CA VAL A 157 3.26 -12.15 12.23
C VAL A 157 4.19 -10.94 12.21
N SER A 158 5.41 -11.07 12.73
CA SER A 158 6.43 -10.01 12.70
C SER A 158 6.86 -9.61 11.29
N ASP A 159 6.89 -10.56 10.35
CA ASP A 159 7.24 -10.28 8.95
C ASP A 159 6.13 -9.43 8.31
N LEU A 160 4.87 -9.78 8.59
CA LEU A 160 3.72 -9.01 8.11
C LEU A 160 3.74 -7.57 8.64
N GLN A 161 4.10 -7.37 9.91
CA GLN A 161 4.15 -6.04 10.50
C GLN A 161 5.18 -5.13 9.81
N ARG A 162 6.35 -5.68 9.46
CA ARG A 162 7.47 -4.89 8.94
C ARG A 162 7.51 -4.76 7.42
N THR A 163 7.22 -5.83 6.68
CA THR A 163 7.57 -5.93 5.26
C THR A 163 6.42 -6.30 4.35
N SER A 164 5.17 -6.36 4.83
CA SER A 164 4.03 -6.69 3.96
C SER A 164 3.72 -5.60 2.95
N MET A 165 3.19 -5.97 1.79
CA MET A 165 2.48 -5.02 0.95
C MET A 165 1.21 -4.58 1.66
N ARG A 166 0.91 -3.28 1.67
CA ARG A 166 -0.38 -2.76 2.12
C ARG A 166 -1.19 -2.34 0.91
N CYS A 167 -2.40 -2.84 0.84
CA CYS A 167 -3.36 -2.43 -0.17
C CYS A 167 -4.77 -2.40 0.42
N GLY A 168 -5.70 -1.80 -0.31
CA GLY A 168 -7.07 -1.73 0.17
C GLY A 168 -8.06 -1.36 -0.89
N GLY A 169 -9.27 -1.09 -0.45
CA GLY A 169 -10.36 -0.70 -1.33
C GLY A 169 -11.56 -0.27 -0.51
N GLN A 170 -12.53 0.31 -1.19
CA GLN A 170 -13.75 0.78 -0.55
C GLN A 170 -14.97 0.15 -1.23
N LEU A 171 -15.75 -0.59 -0.46
CA LEU A 171 -17.07 -1.04 -0.89
C LEU A 171 -18.06 0.05 -0.51
N LEU A 172 -18.61 0.75 -1.49
CA LEU A 172 -19.52 1.88 -1.25
C LEU A 172 -20.96 1.47 -0.99
N ARG A 173 -21.38 0.32 -1.53
CA ARG A 173 -22.77 -0.15 -1.49
C ARG A 173 -22.81 -1.68 -1.55
N TYR A 174 -23.97 -2.24 -1.20
CA TYR A 174 -24.29 -3.64 -1.45
C TYR A 174 -24.46 -3.91 -2.95
N LYS A 175 -23.33 -4.00 -3.67
CA LYS A 175 -23.29 -4.32 -5.10
C LYS A 175 -22.09 -5.21 -5.35
N GLN A 176 -22.27 -6.23 -6.19
CA GLN A 176 -21.17 -7.06 -6.63
C GLN A 176 -20.11 -6.21 -7.36
N CYS A 177 -18.86 -6.39 -6.99
CA CYS A 177 -17.73 -5.73 -7.65
C CYS A 177 -16.48 -6.60 -7.57
N SER A 178 -15.55 -6.33 -8.47
CA SER A 178 -14.23 -6.94 -8.47
C SER A 178 -13.19 -5.88 -8.78
N TRP A 179 -12.04 -5.96 -8.13
CA TRP A 179 -10.91 -5.08 -8.38
C TRP A 179 -9.59 -5.84 -8.30
N ARG A 180 -8.52 -5.17 -8.72
CA ARG A 180 -7.13 -5.65 -8.63
C ARG A 180 -6.31 -4.55 -7.98
N TRP A 181 -5.22 -4.92 -7.35
CA TRP A 181 -4.22 -3.99 -6.87
C TRP A 181 -3.03 -3.96 -7.82
N ALA A 182 -2.55 -2.76 -8.14
CA ALA A 182 -1.28 -2.62 -8.84
C ALA A 182 -0.15 -3.21 -7.99
N GLY A 183 0.81 -3.89 -8.62
CA GLY A 183 2.02 -4.36 -7.93
C GLY A 183 2.10 -5.84 -7.56
N PHE A 184 1.07 -6.63 -7.87
CA PHE A 184 1.22 -8.09 -7.91
C PHE A 184 2.03 -8.59 -9.13
N ASN A 185 2.92 -7.75 -9.67
CA ASN A 185 3.64 -7.99 -10.94
C ASN A 185 4.72 -9.08 -10.85
N VAL A 186 4.89 -9.71 -9.67
CA VAL A 186 5.81 -10.82 -9.45
C VAL A 186 5.04 -12.14 -9.39
N GLY A 187 4.40 -12.49 -10.50
CA GLY A 187 3.86 -13.82 -10.72
C GLY A 187 2.43 -14.09 -10.20
N TRP A 188 1.75 -13.11 -9.62
CA TRP A 188 0.39 -13.24 -9.06
C TRP A 188 -0.60 -12.32 -9.80
N ASP A 189 -1.71 -12.83 -10.33
CA ASP A 189 -2.83 -11.98 -10.81
C ASP A 189 -4.01 -12.21 -9.87
N LEU A 190 -4.02 -11.49 -8.76
CA LEU A 190 -5.07 -11.58 -7.74
C LEU A 190 -6.21 -10.62 -8.06
N VAL A 191 -7.38 -11.21 -8.24
CA VAL A 191 -8.64 -10.49 -8.31
C VAL A 191 -9.35 -10.65 -6.97
N VAL A 192 -9.78 -9.53 -6.40
CA VAL A 192 -10.64 -9.55 -5.23
C VAL A 192 -12.04 -9.23 -5.66
N CYS A 193 -12.97 -10.08 -5.22
CA CYS A 193 -14.37 -9.99 -5.54
C CYS A 193 -15.17 -9.82 -4.24
N TYR A 194 -16.13 -8.90 -4.26
CA TYR A 194 -17.19 -8.86 -3.27
C TYR A 194 -18.49 -9.31 -3.94
N ALA A 195 -19.07 -10.42 -3.49
CA ALA A 195 -20.30 -10.99 -4.02
C ALA A 195 -21.07 -11.70 -2.91
N ASN A 196 -22.40 -11.54 -2.87
CA ASN A 196 -23.27 -12.22 -1.89
C ASN A 196 -22.77 -12.11 -0.43
N ARG A 197 -22.37 -10.89 0.00
CA ARG A 197 -21.78 -10.66 1.33
C ARG A 197 -20.49 -11.43 1.61
N ARG A 198 -19.80 -11.93 0.60
CA ARG A 198 -18.53 -12.66 0.73
C ARG A 198 -17.42 -11.89 0.03
N ILE A 199 -16.22 -11.96 0.60
CA ILE A 199 -14.99 -11.53 -0.06
C ILE A 199 -14.29 -12.78 -0.56
N ILE A 200 -13.99 -12.79 -1.85
CA ILE A 200 -13.43 -13.93 -2.57
C ILE A 200 -12.13 -13.47 -3.22
N PHE A 201 -11.09 -14.27 -3.05
CA PHE A 201 -9.83 -14.12 -3.77
C PHE A 201 -9.80 -15.10 -4.93
N LYS A 202 -9.47 -14.59 -6.11
CA LYS A 202 -9.32 -15.37 -7.33
C LYS A 202 -7.94 -15.16 -7.92
N ARG A 203 -7.25 -16.24 -8.28
CA ARG A 203 -6.05 -16.15 -9.10
C ARG A 203 -6.41 -16.23 -10.58
N SER A 204 -6.43 -15.11 -11.28
CA SER A 204 -6.70 -15.06 -12.72
C SER A 204 -5.52 -15.62 -13.52
N ALA A 205 -5.77 -16.57 -14.42
CA ALA A 205 -4.74 -17.16 -15.29
C ALA A 205 -4.81 -16.65 -16.74
N LEU A 206 -5.94 -16.06 -17.12
CA LEU A 206 -6.19 -15.48 -18.45
C LEU A 206 -5.82 -14.00 -18.45
N ASN A 207 -4.54 -13.68 -18.61
CA ASN A 207 -4.17 -12.33 -18.94
C ASN A 207 -4.10 -12.16 -20.46
N LYS A 208 -5.16 -11.63 -21.08
CA LYS A 208 -5.13 -11.19 -22.48
C LYS A 208 -4.34 -9.87 -22.67
N SER A 209 -3.93 -9.21 -21.59
CA SER A 209 -3.36 -7.84 -21.63
C SER A 209 -2.04 -7.63 -20.87
N CYS A 210 -1.56 -8.58 -20.06
CA CYS A 210 -0.23 -8.46 -19.43
C CYS A 210 0.76 -9.40 -20.09
N GLY A 211 1.55 -8.86 -21.02
CA GLY A 211 2.78 -9.51 -21.49
C GLY A 211 3.82 -9.48 -20.37
N LEU A 212 4.41 -10.65 -20.09
CA LEU A 212 5.54 -10.87 -19.17
C LEU A 212 5.27 -10.45 -17.70
N GLY A 213 5.08 -11.43 -16.80
CA GLY A 213 5.01 -11.16 -15.35
C GLY A 213 4.00 -11.99 -14.56
N VAL A 214 3.08 -12.71 -15.20
CA VAL A 214 2.21 -13.68 -14.51
C VAL A 214 2.90 -15.04 -14.50
N SER A 215 2.98 -15.67 -13.32
CA SER A 215 3.64 -16.96 -13.22
C SER A 215 2.82 -18.03 -13.91
N LEU A 216 3.46 -18.75 -14.84
CA LEU A 216 2.87 -19.91 -15.47
C LEU A 216 2.80 -21.14 -14.55
N LEU A 217 3.37 -21.07 -13.34
CA LEU A 217 3.28 -22.15 -12.36
C LEU A 217 1.81 -22.51 -12.10
N TRP A 218 1.54 -23.80 -11.97
CA TRP A 218 0.17 -24.28 -11.79
C TRP A 218 -0.45 -23.77 -10.49
N GLN A 219 0.36 -23.63 -9.43
CA GLN A 219 -0.05 -23.14 -8.11
C GLN A 219 0.94 -22.09 -7.58
N ARG A 220 0.45 -21.14 -6.80
CA ARG A 220 1.28 -20.20 -6.04
C ARG A 220 0.67 -19.98 -4.64
N LYS A 221 1.49 -19.58 -3.69
CA LYS A 221 1.15 -19.28 -2.31
C LYS A 221 1.26 -17.78 -2.04
N VAL A 222 0.39 -17.26 -1.19
CA VAL A 222 0.49 -15.91 -0.64
C VAL A 222 0.09 -15.95 0.83
N ALA A 223 0.83 -15.25 1.68
CA ALA A 223 0.39 -15.00 3.04
C ALA A 223 -0.39 -13.69 3.10
N PHE A 224 -1.49 -13.66 3.83
CA PHE A 224 -2.29 -12.46 3.95
C PHE A 224 -2.96 -12.31 5.32
N ARG A 225 -3.30 -11.07 5.64
CA ARG A 225 -4.19 -10.68 6.74
C ARG A 225 -5.14 -9.62 6.18
N LEU A 226 -6.43 -9.89 6.21
CA LEU A 226 -7.45 -8.98 5.70
C LEU A 226 -8.23 -8.38 6.86
N ARG A 227 -8.46 -7.07 6.80
CA ARG A 227 -9.29 -6.32 7.75
C ARG A 227 -10.37 -5.55 7.02
N LEU A 228 -11.51 -5.49 7.69
CA LEU A 228 -12.69 -4.77 7.29
C LEU A 228 -13.08 -3.83 8.40
N ALA A 229 -13.42 -2.60 8.06
CA ALA A 229 -14.04 -1.69 8.99
C ALA A 229 -15.11 -0.84 8.31
N SER A 230 -16.17 -0.54 9.06
CA SER A 230 -17.11 0.54 8.72
C SER A 230 -16.96 1.61 9.76
N LEU A 231 -16.92 2.88 9.34
CA LEU A 231 -16.70 4.02 10.20
C LEU A 231 -17.97 4.87 10.31
N ASP A 232 -18.24 5.43 11.49
CA ASP A 232 -19.27 6.45 11.67
C ASP A 232 -18.81 7.82 11.11
N ARG A 233 -19.68 8.83 11.20
CA ARG A 233 -19.37 10.20 10.75
C ARG A 233 -18.21 10.86 11.51
N ALA A 234 -17.90 10.37 12.71
CA ALA A 234 -16.77 10.85 13.51
C ALA A 234 -15.50 10.01 13.30
N GLY A 235 -15.52 9.06 12.35
CA GLY A 235 -14.39 8.18 12.07
C GLY A 235 -14.23 7.02 13.05
N ARG A 236 -15.18 6.77 13.95
CA ARG A 236 -15.10 5.63 14.88
C ARG A 236 -15.59 4.37 14.19
N ALA A 237 -14.87 3.26 14.39
CA ALA A 237 -15.30 1.98 13.84
C ALA A 237 -16.60 1.49 14.51
N ILE A 238 -17.63 1.30 13.69
CA ILE A 238 -18.93 0.71 14.08
C ILE A 238 -19.02 -0.77 13.75
N PHE A 239 -18.16 -1.23 12.84
CA PHE A 239 -17.98 -2.63 12.48
C PHE A 239 -16.49 -2.88 12.27
N ARG A 240 -16.01 -4.03 12.73
CA ARG A 240 -14.67 -4.54 12.44
C ARG A 240 -14.73 -6.03 12.23
N LYS A 241 -14.02 -6.51 11.21
CA LYS A 241 -13.78 -7.93 11.02
C LYS A 241 -12.38 -8.13 10.48
N GLU A 242 -11.72 -9.15 10.98
CA GLU A 242 -10.33 -9.42 10.66
C GLU A 242 -10.11 -10.92 10.52
N THR A 243 -9.29 -11.31 9.54
CA THR A 243 -8.79 -12.67 9.43
C THR A 243 -7.53 -12.83 10.29
N GLU A 244 -7.29 -14.05 10.76
CA GLU A 244 -5.94 -14.41 11.18
C GLU A 244 -4.95 -14.35 10.00
N LEU A 245 -3.65 -14.42 10.30
CA LEU A 245 -2.63 -14.60 9.27
C LEU A 245 -2.82 -15.97 8.62
N GLN A 246 -3.09 -15.98 7.33
CA GLN A 246 -3.35 -17.20 6.57
C GLN A 246 -2.43 -17.29 5.36
N VAL A 247 -2.05 -18.51 5.00
CA VAL A 247 -1.34 -18.78 3.74
C VAL A 247 -2.31 -19.44 2.78
N LEU A 248 -2.64 -18.72 1.72
CA LEU A 248 -3.46 -19.25 0.63
C LEU A 248 -2.59 -19.93 -0.38
N SER A 249 -3.11 -20.99 -0.99
CA SER A 249 -2.52 -21.61 -2.17
C SER A 249 -3.56 -21.68 -3.25
N LEU A 250 -3.39 -20.90 -4.32
CA LEU A 250 -4.35 -20.82 -5.42
C LEU A 250 -3.73 -21.33 -6.72
N GLY A 251 -4.44 -22.26 -7.35
CA GLY A 251 -4.27 -22.71 -8.71
C GLY A 251 -4.70 -21.66 -9.73
N LYS A 252 -4.53 -21.97 -11.01
CA LYS A 252 -5.01 -21.13 -12.11
C LYS A 252 -6.54 -21.06 -12.12
N ASP A 253 -7.08 -19.85 -12.11
CA ASP A 253 -8.52 -19.54 -12.06
C ASP A 253 -9.28 -20.07 -10.84
N GLU A 254 -8.54 -20.52 -9.82
CA GLU A 254 -9.11 -20.96 -8.54
C GLU A 254 -9.62 -19.75 -7.75
N GLU A 255 -10.77 -19.93 -7.10
CA GLU A 255 -11.44 -18.96 -6.25
C GLU A 255 -11.54 -19.52 -4.84
N LEU A 256 -11.31 -18.66 -3.85
CA LEU A 256 -11.45 -19.00 -2.44
C LEU A 256 -12.17 -17.88 -1.70
N GLU A 257 -13.20 -18.24 -0.95
CA GLU A 257 -13.82 -17.36 0.01
C GLU A 257 -12.87 -17.10 1.18
N VAL A 258 -12.54 -15.82 1.42
CA VAL A 258 -11.66 -15.41 2.51
C VAL A 258 -12.41 -14.80 3.68
N VAL A 259 -13.58 -14.18 3.44
CA VAL A 259 -14.45 -13.64 4.48
C VAL A 259 -15.92 -13.82 4.11
N ASN A 260 -16.72 -14.25 5.07
CA ASN A 260 -18.18 -14.30 4.99
C ASN A 260 -18.81 -13.24 5.91
N LEU A 261 -19.70 -12.39 5.37
CA LEU A 261 -20.43 -11.33 6.06
C LEU A 261 -21.95 -11.58 6.09
N GLU A 262 -22.43 -12.79 5.79
CA GLU A 262 -23.87 -13.10 5.68
C GLU A 262 -24.63 -12.76 6.97
N ASN A 263 -24.05 -13.13 8.11
CA ASN A 263 -24.62 -12.93 9.45
C ASN A 263 -24.13 -11.65 10.15
N GLU A 264 -23.46 -10.75 9.42
CA GLU A 264 -22.90 -9.52 9.99
C GLU A 264 -23.79 -8.32 9.62
N ASP A 265 -24.07 -7.49 10.61
CA ASP A 265 -24.76 -6.21 10.42
C ASP A 265 -23.77 -5.16 9.89
N VAL A 266 -23.48 -5.24 8.59
CA VAL A 266 -22.54 -4.35 7.91
C VAL A 266 -23.19 -3.05 7.46
N VAL A 267 -22.51 -1.93 7.74
CA VAL A 267 -22.89 -0.59 7.28
C VAL A 267 -21.91 -0.13 6.21
N PHE A 268 -22.41 0.41 5.11
CA PHE A 268 -21.57 0.95 4.04
C PHE A 268 -21.23 2.44 4.29
N PRO A 269 -20.02 2.90 3.90
CA PRO A 269 -18.98 2.16 3.19
C PRO A 269 -18.21 1.18 4.10
N ILE A 270 -17.78 0.06 3.52
CA ILE A 270 -16.84 -0.87 4.16
C ILE A 270 -15.47 -0.62 3.55
N TYR A 271 -14.50 -0.30 4.40
CA TYR A 271 -13.11 -0.20 4.02
C TYR A 271 -12.47 -1.59 4.14
N VAL A 272 -11.86 -2.03 3.06
CA VAL A 272 -11.11 -3.28 2.96
C VAL A 272 -9.65 -2.92 2.97
N THR A 273 -8.86 -3.49 3.87
CA THR A 273 -7.40 -3.38 3.83
C THR A 273 -6.79 -4.77 3.96
N CYS A 274 -5.74 -5.03 3.20
CA CYS A 274 -5.06 -6.29 3.19
C CYS A 274 -3.56 -6.08 3.28
N ASN A 275 -2.93 -6.89 4.12
CA ASN A 275 -1.49 -7.05 4.17
C ASN A 275 -1.11 -8.33 3.42
N PHE A 276 -0.19 -8.25 2.46
CA PHE A 276 0.28 -9.42 1.71
C PHE A 276 1.78 -9.65 1.85
N LEU A 277 2.16 -10.93 1.86
CA LEU A 277 3.52 -11.39 1.66
C LEU A 277 3.48 -12.44 0.54
N TYR A 278 4.14 -12.16 -0.59
CA TYR A 278 4.14 -13.04 -1.75
C TYR A 278 5.53 -13.52 -2.15
N LEU A 279 6.59 -12.83 -1.71
CA LEU A 279 7.96 -13.30 -1.90
C LEU A 279 8.34 -14.29 -0.79
N PRO A 280 9.03 -15.39 -1.11
CA PRO A 280 9.65 -16.22 -0.10
C PRO A 280 10.71 -15.40 0.64
N ARG A 281 10.85 -15.66 1.94
CA ARG A 281 11.95 -15.10 2.72
C ARG A 281 13.26 -15.56 2.08
N GLU A 282 14.21 -14.67 1.88
CA GLU A 282 15.55 -15.11 1.48
C GLU A 282 16.06 -16.03 2.60
N GLY A 283 16.15 -17.33 2.31
CA GLY A 283 17.00 -18.20 3.08
C GLY A 283 18.39 -17.59 3.03
N ARG A 284 19.04 -17.43 4.18
CA ARG A 284 20.49 -17.22 4.18
C ARG A 284 21.06 -18.30 3.26
N PHE A 285 21.64 -17.91 2.13
CA PHE A 285 22.45 -18.84 1.37
C PHE A 285 23.48 -19.39 2.37
N PRO A 286 23.60 -20.72 2.54
CA PRO A 286 24.75 -21.23 3.27
C PRO A 286 25.98 -20.75 2.49
N GLU A 287 26.88 -20.06 3.21
CA GLU A 287 28.25 -19.79 2.73
C GLU A 287 28.96 -21.10 2.37
#